data_AF-A0A6P4ES45-F1
#
_entry.id   AF-A0A6P4ES45-F1
#
_cell.length_a   1.000
_cell.length_b   1.000
_cell.length_c   1.000
_cell.angle_alpha   90.00
_cell.angle_beta   90.00
_cell.angle_gamma   90.00
#
_symmetry.space_group_name_H-M   'P 1'
#
loop_
_entity.id
_entity.type
_entity.pdbx_description
1 polymer ?
#
loop_
_entity_poly.entity_id
_entity_poly.type
_entity_poly.pdbx_seq_one_letter_code
_entity_poly.pdbx_strand_id
1 'polypeptide(L)'
;MASHLTCLVALLVLTVLVLTVCAYYTIMHPKQIHLVSCYLEGGSCRELWNCEERFQSRLRTTCINKRKVCCFPTVQMKSLQDAEDYAE
;
A
#
# COMPACT_ATOMS: atom_id res chain seq x y z
N MET A 1 16.27 43.13 -21.09
CA MET A 1 16.41 41.71 -21.54
C MET A 1 17.30 40.89 -20.61
N ALA A 2 18.48 41.36 -20.19
CA ALA A 2 19.39 40.61 -19.29
C ALA A 2 18.77 40.15 -17.96
N SER A 3 17.96 41.00 -17.31
CA SER A 3 17.30 40.68 -16.03
C SER A 3 16.25 39.54 -16.13
N HIS A 4 15.62 39.39 -17.30
CA HIS A 4 14.71 38.27 -17.53
C HIS A 4 15.47 36.96 -17.73
N LEU A 5 16.65 37.01 -18.36
CA LEU A 5 17.49 35.84 -18.58
C LEU A 5 18.03 35.28 -17.25
N THR A 6 18.49 36.15 -16.35
CA THR A 6 18.95 35.74 -15.01
C THR A 6 17.83 35.16 -14.16
N CYS A 7 16.61 35.71 -14.26
CA CYS A 7 15.44 35.17 -13.57
C CYS A 7 15.06 33.78 -14.11
N LEU A 8 15.09 33.59 -15.43
CA LEU A 8 14.78 32.33 -16.09
C LEU A 8 15.81 31.25 -15.73
N VAL A 9 17.09 31.60 -15.68
CA VAL A 9 18.17 30.69 -15.23
C VAL A 9 17.98 30.32 -13.75
N ALA A 10 17.66 31.27 -12.88
CA ALA A 10 17.41 30.98 -11.47
C ALA A 10 16.22 30.02 -11.26
N LEU A 11 15.12 30.22 -12.01
CA LEU A 11 13.97 29.32 -11.98
C LEU A 11 14.32 27.91 -12.51
N LEU A 12 15.15 27.81 -13.54
CA LEU A 12 15.62 26.53 -14.05
C LEU A 12 16.46 25.78 -13.00
N VAL A 13 17.38 26.48 -12.33
CA VAL A 13 18.19 25.86 -11.27
C VAL A 13 17.29 25.37 -10.12
N LEU A 14 16.31 26.18 -9.73
CA LEU A 14 15.40 25.85 -8.63
C LEU A 14 14.49 24.67 -8.97
N THR A 15 13.98 24.60 -10.20
CA THR A 15 13.18 23.45 -10.66
C THR A 15 14.00 22.17 -10.72
N VAL A 16 15.24 22.22 -11.21
CA VAL A 16 16.14 21.06 -11.20
C VAL A 16 16.42 20.60 -9.77
N LEU A 17 16.71 21.52 -8.85
CA LEU A 17 16.92 21.18 -7.44
C LEU A 17 15.70 20.48 -6.83
N VAL A 18 14.50 21.02 -7.03
CA VAL A 18 13.26 20.41 -6.52
C VAL A 18 13.06 19.01 -7.11
N LEU A 19 13.23 18.85 -8.43
CA LEU A 19 13.07 17.57 -9.09
C LEU A 19 14.07 16.52 -8.57
N THR A 20 15.33 16.90 -8.35
CA THR A 20 16.35 15.98 -7.82
C THR A 20 16.02 15.50 -6.41
N VAL A 21 15.57 16.40 -5.53
CA VAL A 21 15.15 16.03 -4.16
C VAL A 21 13.93 15.12 -4.20
N CYS A 22 12.90 15.48 -4.97
CA CYS A 22 11.71 14.64 -5.09
C CYS A 22 12.02 13.26 -5.69
N ALA A 23 12.88 13.20 -6.71
CA ALA A 23 13.33 11.94 -7.30
C ALA A 23 14.10 11.09 -6.28
N TYR A 24 15.04 11.68 -5.55
CA TYR A 24 15.80 11.00 -4.50
C TYR A 24 14.88 10.37 -3.44
N TYR A 25 13.91 11.13 -2.93
CA TYR A 25 12.93 10.62 -1.96
C TYR A 25 12.04 9.52 -2.54
N THR A 26 11.64 9.63 -3.81
CA THR A 26 10.82 8.62 -4.48
C THR A 26 11.58 7.30 -4.66
N ILE A 27 12.88 7.37 -4.96
CA ILE A 27 13.74 6.19 -5.12
C ILE A 27 14.08 5.56 -3.77
N MET A 28 14.36 6.37 -2.75
CA MET A 28 14.72 5.89 -1.41
C MET A 28 13.54 5.28 -0.64
N HIS A 29 12.32 5.77 -0.88
CA HIS A 29 11.10 5.23 -0.28
C HIS A 29 10.20 4.61 -1.35
N PRO A 30 10.60 3.48 -1.95
CA PRO A 30 9.70 2.77 -2.83
C PRO A 30 8.48 2.40 -2.01
N LYS A 31 7.30 2.88 -2.40
CA LYS A 31 6.03 2.37 -1.90
C LYS A 31 5.93 0.92 -2.36
N GLN A 32 6.49 0.01 -1.58
CA GLN A 32 6.35 -1.42 -1.80
C GLN A 32 4.91 -1.79 -1.46
N ILE A 33 4.01 -1.62 -2.44
CA ILE A 33 2.70 -2.27 -2.39
C ILE A 33 2.96 -3.74 -2.72
N HIS A 34 3.50 -4.47 -1.75
CA HIS A 34 3.63 -5.92 -1.84
C HIS A 34 2.23 -6.51 -1.81
N LEU A 35 1.66 -6.71 -2.99
CA LEU A 35 0.42 -7.45 -3.13
C LEU A 35 0.76 -8.93 -2.99
N VAL A 36 0.41 -9.51 -1.84
CA VAL A 36 0.58 -10.94 -1.61
C VAL A 36 -0.47 -11.70 -2.43
N SER A 37 -0.11 -12.87 -2.96
CA SER A 37 -1.09 -13.72 -3.64
C SER A 37 -1.97 -14.41 -2.61
N CYS A 38 -3.26 -14.07 -2.58
CA CYS A 38 -4.24 -14.68 -1.67
C CYS A 38 -4.26 -16.22 -1.80
N TYR A 39 -4.14 -16.73 -3.02
CA TYR A 39 -4.20 -18.17 -3.28
C TYR A 39 -2.95 -18.91 -2.79
N LEU A 40 -1.77 -18.29 -2.89
CA LEU A 40 -0.52 -18.90 -2.41
C LEU A 40 -0.48 -19.00 -0.88
N GLU A 41 -1.15 -18.07 -0.20
CA GLU A 41 -1.30 -18.09 1.26
C GLU A 41 -2.40 -19.06 1.74
N GLY A 42 -3.13 -19.72 0.83
CA GLY A 42 -4.22 -20.63 1.18
C GLY A 42 -5.58 -19.96 1.38
N GLY A 43 -5.73 -18.71 0.97
CA GLY A 43 -6.99 -17.98 0.92
C GLY A 43 -7.70 -18.07 -0.43
N SER A 44 -8.93 -17.52 -0.49
CA SER A 44 -9.75 -17.42 -1.70
C SER A 44 -10.26 -16.00 -1.92
N CYS A 45 -10.28 -15.53 -3.17
CA CYS A 45 -10.88 -14.22 -3.47
C CYS A 45 -12.40 -14.32 -3.42
N ARG A 46 -13.04 -13.58 -2.53
CA ARG A 46 -14.50 -13.54 -2.36
C ARG A 46 -15.03 -12.11 -2.40
N GLU A 47 -16.32 -11.99 -2.68
CA GLU A 47 -17.03 -10.72 -2.52
C GLU A 47 -17.07 -10.34 -1.04
N LEU A 48 -17.10 -9.04 -0.74
CA LEU A 48 -17.05 -8.53 0.63
C LEU A 48 -18.18 -9.11 1.50
N TRP A 49 -19.38 -9.25 0.96
CA TRP A 49 -20.53 -9.81 1.66
C TRP A 49 -20.47 -11.34 1.84
N ASN A 50 -19.57 -12.03 1.12
CA ASN A 50 -19.41 -13.48 1.17
C ASN A 50 -18.17 -13.90 2.00
N CYS A 51 -17.59 -12.94 2.72
CA CYS A 51 -16.47 -13.15 3.64
C CYS A 51 -16.69 -12.34 4.91
N GLU A 52 -16.93 -13.03 6.01
CA GLU A 52 -17.06 -12.41 7.32
C GLU A 52 -15.75 -11.74 7.73
N GLU A 53 -15.82 -10.60 8.40
CA GLU A 53 -14.65 -9.73 8.67
C GLU A 53 -13.50 -10.47 9.38
N ARG A 54 -13.82 -11.43 10.25
CA ARG A 54 -12.86 -12.29 10.97
C ARG A 54 -11.99 -13.20 10.08
N PHE A 55 -12.45 -13.50 8.87
CA PHE A 55 -11.73 -14.34 7.90
C PHE A 55 -11.04 -13.50 6.81
N GLN A 56 -11.22 -12.17 6.81
CA GLN A 56 -10.62 -11.31 5.80
C GLN A 56 -9.11 -11.17 6.03
N SER A 57 -8.36 -11.19 4.92
CA SER A 57 -6.94 -10.88 4.90
C SER A 57 -6.70 -9.44 5.33
N ARG A 58 -5.80 -9.23 6.31
CA ARG A 58 -5.33 -7.89 6.69
C ARG A 58 -4.37 -7.28 5.68
N LEU A 59 -3.61 -8.13 4.98
CA LEU A 59 -2.68 -7.69 3.95
C LEU A 59 -3.43 -7.41 2.66
N ARG A 60 -3.00 -6.38 1.93
CA ARG A 60 -3.47 -6.14 0.57
C ARG A 60 -3.00 -7.28 -0.31
N THR A 61 -3.95 -7.98 -0.90
CA THR A 61 -3.69 -9.10 -1.80
C THR A 61 -4.06 -8.74 -3.23
N THR A 62 -3.60 -9.56 -4.17
CA THR A 62 -3.94 -9.45 -5.59
C THR A 62 -5.45 -9.51 -5.89
N CYS A 63 -6.29 -9.97 -4.95
CA CYS A 63 -7.76 -9.96 -5.07
C CYS A 63 -8.33 -8.55 -5.27
N ILE A 64 -7.65 -7.50 -4.79
CA ILE A 64 -8.10 -6.12 -4.91
C ILE A 64 -8.21 -5.67 -6.38
N ASN A 65 -7.41 -6.25 -7.28
CA ASN A 65 -7.48 -5.97 -8.72
C ASN A 65 -8.82 -6.37 -9.33
N LYS A 66 -9.53 -7.32 -8.70
CA LYS A 66 -10.87 -7.76 -9.09
C LYS A 66 -11.98 -7.15 -8.22
N ARG A 67 -11.67 -6.12 -7.42
CA ARG A 67 -12.56 -5.53 -6.39
C ARG A 67 -13.10 -6.55 -5.38
N LYS A 68 -12.29 -7.56 -5.05
CA LYS A 68 -12.63 -8.62 -4.09
C LYS A 68 -11.70 -8.58 -2.89
N VAL A 69 -12.14 -9.20 -1.80
CA VAL A 69 -11.32 -9.41 -0.59
C VAL A 69 -10.72 -10.81 -0.60
N CYS A 70 -9.56 -10.97 0.01
CA CYS A 70 -9.01 -12.29 0.26
C CYS A 70 -9.60 -12.84 1.55
N CYS A 71 -10.18 -14.03 1.48
CA CYS A 71 -10.85 -14.70 2.58
C CYS A 71 -10.14 -16.00 2.91
N PHE A 72 -9.71 -16.16 4.17
CA PHE A 72 -9.04 -17.36 4.65
C PHE A 72 -10.03 -18.37 5.24
N PRO A 73 -9.71 -19.67 5.22
CA PRO A 73 -10.51 -20.69 5.90
C PRO A 73 -10.35 -20.65 7.42
N THR A 74 -9.30 -20.00 7.93
CA THR A 74 -9.00 -19.85 9.36
C THR A 74 -9.13 -18.40 9.78
N VAL A 75 -9.50 -18.18 11.04
CA VAL A 75 -9.62 -16.84 11.62
C VAL A 75 -8.24 -16.17 11.66
N GLN A 76 -8.18 -14.92 11.19
CA GLN A 76 -6.96 -14.12 11.22
C GLN A 76 -6.87 -13.34 12.56
N MET A 77 -6.46 -14.04 13.63
CA MET A 77 -6.30 -13.47 14.98
C MET A 77 -5.23 -12.35 14.99
N LYS A 78 -5.53 -11.23 15.65
CA LYS A 78 -4.80 -9.94 15.59
C LYS A 78 -3.47 -9.90 16.33
N SER A 79 -3.39 -10.63 17.43
CA SER A 79 -2.32 -10.63 18.43
C SER A 79 -2.88 -11.38 19.64
N LEU A 80 -2.03 -11.74 20.62
CA LEU A 80 -2.46 -12.37 21.88
C LEU A 80 -3.62 -11.64 22.60
N GLN A 81 -3.82 -10.35 22.35
CA GLN A 81 -4.90 -9.55 22.97
C GLN A 81 -6.30 -9.88 22.47
N ASP A 82 -6.47 -10.38 21.24
CA ASP A 82 -7.78 -10.84 20.76
C ASP A 82 -8.08 -12.28 21.22
N ALA A 83 -7.10 -13.01 21.78
CA ALA A 83 -7.32 -14.34 22.32
C ALA A 83 -7.89 -14.32 23.75
N GLU A 84 -7.68 -13.23 24.49
CA GLU A 84 -8.20 -13.04 25.85
C GLU A 84 -9.71 -12.75 25.84
N ASP A 85 -10.23 -12.00 24.86
CA ASP A 85 -11.67 -11.68 24.71
C ASP A 85 -12.56 -12.91 24.38
N TYR A 86 -11.95 -14.02 23.93
CA TYR A 86 -12.66 -15.28 23.67
C TYR A 86 -12.45 -16.35 24.75
N ALA A 87 -11.74 -16.02 25.83
CA ALA A 87 -11.51 -16.90 26.98
C ALA A 87 -12.38 -16.55 28.21
N GLU A 88 -13.17 -15.48 28.12
CA GLU A 88 -14.13 -15.03 29.15
C GLU A 88 -15.54 -15.58 28.92
#